data_AF-A0A7S3ZLM8-F1
#
_entry.id   AF-A0A7S3ZLM8-F1
#
_cell.length_a   1.000
_cell.length_b   1.000
_cell.length_c   1.000
_cell.angle_alpha   90.00
_cell.angle_beta   90.00
_cell.angle_gamma   90.00
#
_symmetry.space_group_name_H-M   'P 1'
#
loop_
_entity.id
_entity.type
_entity.pdbx_description
1 polymer ?
#
loop_
_entity_poly.entity_id
_entity_poly.type
_entity_poly.pdbx_seq_one_letter_code
_entity_poly.pdbx_strand_id
1 'polypeptide(L)'
;CAAHLDHKADPLREKQLTLFLDELKRNAPALHLICGDLNAFQRRDHSSEAWDRILKFYEKRGWPAPGEDALALDAAYAEGFVDAGAGFNIEPTCWTANPLFRIDHVLLNAALHIRCR
;
A
#
# COMPACT_ATOMS: atom_id res chain seq x y z
N CYS A 1 -7.00 13.05 -0.40
CA CYS A 1 -6.15 13.11 -1.61
C CYS A 1 -6.15 11.73 -2.25
N ALA A 2 -6.29 11.63 -3.57
CA ALA A 2 -6.33 10.34 -4.26
C ALA A 2 -5.02 10.11 -5.04
N ALA A 3 -4.49 8.89 -5.01
CA ALA A 3 -3.26 8.52 -5.71
C ALA A 3 -3.47 7.21 -6.48
N HIS A 4 -2.81 7.10 -7.62
CA HIS A 4 -2.65 5.86 -8.37
C HIS A 4 -1.16 5.70 -8.68
N LEU A 5 -0.52 4.70 -8.07
CA LEU A 5 0.93 4.49 -8.18
C LEU A 5 1.28 3.48 -9.28
N ASP A 6 2.55 3.40 -9.64
CA ASP A 6 3.06 2.51 -10.68
C ASP A 6 2.74 1.03 -10.41
N HIS A 7 2.27 0.30 -11.42
CA HIS A 7 1.85 -1.10 -11.28
C HIS A 7 2.98 -2.13 -11.50
N LYS A 8 4.22 -1.69 -11.76
CA LYS A 8 5.33 -2.58 -12.15
C LYS A 8 6.48 -2.59 -11.15
N ALA A 9 6.93 -1.43 -10.71
CA ALA A 9 8.20 -1.25 -10.02
C ALA A 9 7.97 -0.71 -8.60
N ASP A 10 8.29 -1.54 -7.61
CA ASP A 10 8.20 -1.17 -6.19
C ASP A 10 9.03 0.08 -5.82
N PRO A 11 10.29 0.23 -6.28
CA PRO A 11 11.06 1.44 -6.02
C PRO A 11 10.46 2.71 -6.66
N LEU A 12 9.69 2.55 -7.75
CA LEU A 12 9.01 3.68 -8.36
C LEU A 12 7.79 4.11 -7.54
N ARG A 13 7.04 3.14 -6.99
CA ARG A 13 5.92 3.41 -6.06
C ARG A 13 6.42 4.16 -4.82
N GLU A 14 7.53 3.72 -4.23
CA GLU A 14 8.20 4.42 -3.12
C GLU A 14 8.47 5.88 -3.49
N LYS A 15 9.24 6.11 -4.56
CA LYS A 15 9.59 7.46 -5.02
C LYS A 15 8.35 8.33 -5.27
N GLN A 16 7.32 7.78 -5.91
CA GLN A 16 6.07 8.50 -6.18
C GLN A 16 5.38 8.91 -4.88
N LEU A 17 5.25 8.00 -3.92
CA LEU A 17 4.57 8.30 -2.67
C LEU A 17 5.39 9.26 -1.80
N THR A 18 6.71 9.13 -1.74
CA THR A 18 7.58 10.09 -1.02
C THR A 18 7.41 11.50 -1.57
N LEU A 19 7.48 11.68 -2.89
CA LEU A 19 7.28 12.99 -3.52
C LEU A 19 5.88 13.56 -3.24
N PHE A 20 4.87 12.68 -3.25
CA PHE A 20 3.49 13.06 -2.95
C PHE A 20 3.33 13.50 -1.50
N LEU A 21 3.89 12.76 -0.54
CA LEU A 21 3.88 13.08 0.88
C LEU A 21 4.59 14.40 1.16
N ASP A 22 5.73 14.63 0.52
CA ASP A 22 6.47 15.88 0.63
C ASP A 22 5.67 17.08 0.13
N GLU A 23 5.01 16.94 -1.01
CA GLU A 23 4.16 18.01 -1.57
C GLU A 23 2.94 18.28 -0.70
N LEU A 24 2.31 17.23 -0.21
CA LEU A 24 1.15 17.29 0.66
C LEU A 24 1.50 17.98 2.00
N LYS A 25 2.63 17.62 2.62
CA LYS A 25 3.14 18.26 3.86
C LYS A 25 3.47 19.74 3.65
N ARG A 26 4.04 20.11 2.49
CA ARG A 26 4.35 21.52 2.16
C ARG A 26 3.10 22.39 2.00
N ASN A 27 2.03 21.85 1.41
CA ASN A 27 0.90 22.67 0.96
C ASN A 27 -0.37 22.52 1.80
N ALA A 28 -0.46 21.53 2.69
CA ALA A 28 -1.65 21.30 3.48
C ALA A 28 -1.29 20.92 4.92
N PRO A 29 -1.04 21.86 5.84
CA PRO A 29 -0.53 21.54 7.19
C PRO A 29 -1.55 20.84 8.14
N ALA A 30 -2.67 20.34 7.62
CA ALA A 30 -3.82 19.85 8.40
C ALA A 30 -3.96 18.31 8.37
N LEU A 31 -5.17 17.81 8.61
CA LEU A 31 -5.51 16.38 8.56
C LEU A 31 -5.34 15.85 7.13
N HIS A 32 -4.68 14.71 6.99
CA HIS A 32 -4.40 14.11 5.69
C HIS A 32 -5.00 12.72 5.58
N LEU A 33 -5.70 12.53 4.47
CA LEU A 33 -6.08 11.22 3.96
C LEU A 33 -5.50 11.06 2.57
N ILE A 34 -4.81 9.95 2.34
CA ILE A 34 -4.38 9.48 1.03
C ILE A 34 -5.12 8.19 0.74
N CYS A 35 -5.79 8.10 -0.40
CA CYS A 35 -6.50 6.89 -0.79
C CYS A 35 -6.30 6.55 -2.26
N GLY A 36 -6.51 5.28 -2.60
CA GLY A 36 -6.57 4.82 -3.99
C GLY A 36 -5.70 3.59 -4.22
N ASP A 37 -5.53 3.28 -5.50
CA ASP A 37 -4.76 2.14 -5.98
C ASP A 37 -3.26 2.44 -5.86
N LEU A 38 -2.66 2.00 -4.75
CA LEU A 38 -1.24 2.21 -4.53
C LEU A 38 -0.40 1.13 -5.22
N ASN A 39 -1.02 0.15 -5.88
CA ASN A 39 -0.37 -1.02 -6.48
C ASN A 39 0.64 -1.69 -5.51
N ALA A 40 0.40 -1.55 -4.21
CA ALA A 40 1.28 -1.98 -3.15
C ALA A 40 0.57 -3.05 -2.33
N PHE A 41 1.21 -4.19 -2.13
CA PHE A 41 0.68 -5.25 -1.29
C PHE A 41 1.81 -5.84 -0.47
N GLN A 42 1.48 -6.38 0.70
CA GLN A 42 2.46 -6.85 1.68
C GLN A 42 1.99 -8.18 2.29
N ARG A 43 2.95 -8.98 2.77
CA ARG A 43 2.76 -10.32 3.33
C ARG A 43 1.71 -10.35 4.44
N ARG A 44 1.75 -9.36 5.33
CA ARG A 44 0.88 -9.28 6.52
C ARG A 44 -0.60 -9.08 6.20
N ASP A 45 -0.92 -8.64 4.98
CA ASP A 45 -2.31 -8.47 4.53
C ASP A 45 -2.92 -9.79 4.01
N HIS A 46 -2.15 -10.87 3.99
CA HIS A 46 -2.54 -12.14 3.37
C HIS A 46 -2.38 -13.31 4.35
N SER A 47 -3.25 -14.33 4.21
CA SER A 47 -2.98 -15.62 4.85
C SER A 47 -1.72 -16.26 4.25
N SER A 48 -1.13 -17.25 4.94
CA SER A 48 0.01 -18.00 4.41
C SER A 48 -0.31 -18.66 3.06
N GLU A 49 -1.51 -19.25 2.93
CA GLU A 49 -1.95 -19.89 1.71
C GLU A 49 -2.16 -18.88 0.57
N ALA A 50 -2.64 -17.67 0.89
CA ALA A 50 -2.78 -16.59 -0.09
C ALA A 50 -1.42 -16.09 -0.56
N TRP A 51 -0.47 -15.90 0.36
CA TRP A 51 0.89 -15.50 0.03
C TRP A 51 1.61 -16.54 -0.83
N ASP A 52 1.50 -17.83 -0.51
CA ASP A 52 2.08 -18.91 -1.31
C ASP A 52 1.55 -18.91 -2.74
N ARG A 53 0.26 -18.56 -2.94
CA ARG A 53 -0.30 -18.41 -4.29
C ARG A 53 0.32 -17.22 -5.02
N ILE A 54 0.59 -16.11 -4.32
CA ILE A 54 1.28 -14.93 -4.87
C ILE A 54 2.70 -15.29 -5.33
N LEU A 55 3.47 -15.96 -4.49
CA LEU A 55 4.83 -16.39 -4.83
C LEU A 55 4.83 -17.30 -6.08
N LYS A 56 3.95 -18.31 -6.11
CA LYS A 56 3.81 -19.20 -7.28
C LYS A 56 3.37 -18.46 -8.55
N PHE A 57 2.53 -17.44 -8.41
CA PHE A 57 2.10 -16.61 -9.54
C PHE A 57 3.27 -15.81 -10.12
N TYR A 58 4.09 -15.20 -9.26
CA TYR A 58 5.30 -14.47 -9.68
C TYR A 58 6.32 -15.41 -10.33
N GLU A 59 6.56 -16.57 -9.73
CA GLU A 59 7.44 -17.62 -10.28
C GLU A 59 6.97 -18.06 -11.68
N LYS A 60 5.67 -18.36 -11.86
CA LYS A 60 5.08 -18.75 -13.15
C LYS A 60 5.27 -17.68 -14.23
N ARG A 61 5.31 -16.40 -13.84
CA ARG A 61 5.55 -15.27 -14.75
C ARG A 61 7.03 -15.03 -15.04
N GLY A 62 7.94 -15.75 -14.38
CA GLY A 62 9.38 -15.50 -14.44
C GLY A 62 9.76 -14.18 -13.79
N TRP A 63 8.95 -13.66 -12.88
CA TRP A 63 9.22 -12.43 -12.15
C TRP A 63 10.00 -12.73 -10.87
N PRO A 64 10.87 -11.81 -10.41
CA PRO A 64 11.47 -11.90 -9.09
C PRO A 64 10.37 -12.01 -8.03
N ALA A 65 10.59 -12.82 -6.99
CA ALA A 65 9.64 -12.88 -5.89
C ALA A 65 9.38 -11.47 -5.33
N PRO A 66 8.11 -11.12 -5.05
CA PRO A 66 7.81 -9.83 -4.45
C PRO A 66 8.40 -9.77 -3.04
N GLY A 67 8.76 -8.56 -2.60
CA GLY A 67 9.11 -8.30 -1.21
C GLY A 67 7.93 -8.60 -0.28
N GLU A 68 8.22 -8.97 0.97
CA GLU A 68 7.17 -9.15 1.98
C GLU A 68 6.58 -7.81 2.44
N ASP A 69 7.40 -6.76 2.46
CA ASP A 69 6.98 -5.39 2.73
C ASP A 69 6.92 -4.59 1.42
N ALA A 70 6.06 -3.57 1.40
CA ALA A 70 5.92 -2.68 0.25
C ALA A 70 6.62 -1.35 0.53
N LEU A 71 7.65 -1.01 -0.24
CA LEU A 71 8.48 0.18 0.00
C LEU A 71 7.67 1.47 0.07
N ALA A 72 6.61 1.60 -0.74
CA ALA A 72 5.72 2.74 -0.68
C ALA A 72 4.99 2.83 0.68
N LEU A 73 4.45 1.73 1.18
CA LEU A 73 3.76 1.73 2.47
C LEU A 73 4.75 2.03 3.61
N ASP A 74 5.95 1.46 3.56
CA ASP A 74 7.02 1.74 4.52
C ASP A 74 7.41 3.22 4.54
N ALA A 75 7.53 3.86 3.37
CA ALA A 75 7.78 5.30 3.26
C ALA A 75 6.66 6.13 3.92
N ALA A 76 5.40 5.72 3.77
CA ALA A 76 4.29 6.38 4.46
C ALA A 76 4.32 6.17 5.98
N TYR A 77 4.63 4.96 6.44
CA TYR A 77 4.71 4.65 7.87
C TYR A 77 5.86 5.41 8.55
N ALA A 78 7.00 5.57 7.88
CA ALA A 78 8.12 6.38 8.34
C ALA A 78 7.72 7.86 8.56
N GLU A 79 6.72 8.34 7.83
CA GLU A 79 6.16 9.69 7.93
C GLU A 79 4.97 9.79 8.91
N GLY A 80 4.72 8.73 9.68
CA GLY A 80 3.66 8.69 10.68
C GLY A 80 2.25 8.54 10.12
N PHE A 81 2.11 8.07 8.87
CA PHE A 81 0.83 7.63 8.35
C PHE A 81 0.49 6.22 8.87
N VAL A 82 -0.81 5.94 8.93
CA VAL A 82 -1.36 4.65 9.33
C VAL A 82 -2.35 4.22 8.25
N ASP A 83 -2.25 2.97 7.82
CA ASP A 83 -3.25 2.37 6.95
C ASP A 83 -4.51 2.03 7.76
N ALA A 84 -5.64 2.65 7.43
CA ALA A 84 -6.91 2.46 8.10
C ALA A 84 -7.42 1.00 8.03
N GLY A 85 -6.98 0.24 7.02
CA GLY A 85 -7.29 -1.18 6.91
C GLY A 85 -6.31 -2.11 7.63
N ALA A 86 -5.19 -1.59 8.16
CA ALA A 86 -4.21 -2.42 8.85
C ALA A 86 -4.81 -3.07 10.10
N GLY A 87 -4.59 -4.38 10.25
CA GLY A 87 -5.11 -5.16 11.37
C GLY A 87 -6.59 -5.57 11.26
N PHE A 88 -7.26 -5.20 10.17
CA PHE A 88 -8.61 -5.67 9.85
C PHE A 88 -8.54 -6.77 8.80
N ASN A 89 -9.55 -7.65 8.78
CA ASN A 89 -9.73 -8.62 7.69
C ASN A 89 -10.32 -7.90 6.48
N ILE A 90 -9.49 -7.19 5.73
CA ILE A 90 -9.86 -6.46 4.52
C ILE A 90 -9.84 -7.43 3.34
N GLU A 91 -10.97 -7.55 2.65
CA GLU A 91 -11.06 -8.32 1.41
C GLU A 91 -10.07 -7.78 0.37
N PRO A 92 -9.52 -8.63 -0.51
CA PRO A 92 -8.71 -8.17 -1.62
C PRO A 92 -9.43 -7.11 -2.46
N THR A 93 -8.69 -6.13 -2.95
CA THR A 93 -9.25 -5.00 -3.69
C THR A 93 -8.97 -5.09 -5.19
N CYS A 94 -8.06 -5.97 -5.61
CA CYS A 94 -7.83 -6.35 -7.00
C CYS A 94 -8.52 -7.69 -7.34
N TRP A 95 -9.65 -7.60 -8.06
CA TRP A 95 -10.54 -8.73 -8.35
C TRP A 95 -10.25 -9.43 -9.68
N THR A 96 -9.45 -8.82 -10.54
CA THR A 96 -9.19 -9.30 -11.91
C THR A 96 -8.03 -10.27 -12.01
N ALA A 97 -7.31 -10.53 -10.91
CA ALA A 97 -6.17 -11.43 -10.86
C ALA A 97 -6.41 -12.58 -9.88
N ASN A 98 -5.94 -13.78 -10.21
CA ASN A 98 -5.80 -14.88 -9.27
C ASN A 98 -4.31 -15.25 -9.21
N PRO A 99 -3.64 -15.07 -8.06
CA PRO A 99 -4.17 -14.70 -6.74
C PRO A 99 -4.73 -13.28 -6.66
N LEU A 100 -5.64 -13.08 -5.72
CA LEU A 100 -6.22 -11.78 -5.39
C LEU A 100 -5.24 -10.98 -4.53
N PHE A 101 -5.23 -9.66 -4.70
CA PHE A 101 -4.34 -8.74 -3.98
C PHE A 101 -5.14 -7.65 -3.28
N ARG A 102 -4.69 -7.22 -2.11
CA ARG A 102 -5.09 -5.94 -1.50
C ARG A 102 -4.07 -4.88 -1.93
N ILE A 103 -4.47 -3.96 -2.79
CA ILE A 103 -3.61 -2.90 -3.35
C ILE A 103 -4.16 -1.48 -3.16
N ASP A 104 -5.43 -1.37 -2.77
CA ASP A 104 -6.06 -0.11 -2.43
C ASP A 104 -5.93 0.14 -0.93
N HIS A 105 -5.38 1.29 -0.59
CA HIS A 105 -5.14 1.67 0.79
C HIS A 105 -5.79 3.02 1.11
N VAL A 106 -6.08 3.21 2.40
CA VAL A 106 -6.48 4.51 2.94
C VAL A 106 -5.49 4.84 4.05
N LEU A 107 -4.56 5.75 3.77
CA LEU A 107 -3.52 6.19 4.69
C LEU A 107 -3.98 7.47 5.39
N LEU A 108 -4.02 7.43 6.72
CA LEU A 108 -4.36 8.55 7.60
C LEU A 108 -3.08 9.06 8.25
N ASN A 109 -2.83 10.37 8.24
CA ASN A 109 -1.77 10.88 9.11
C ASN A 109 -2.14 10.69 10.59
N ALA A 110 -1.14 10.69 11.48
CA ALA A 110 -1.33 10.46 12.91
C ALA A 110 -2.44 11.32 13.53
N ALA A 111 -2.54 12.60 13.16
CA ALA A 111 -3.55 13.52 13.67
C ALA A 111 -4.99 13.11 13.26
N LEU A 112 -5.19 12.61 12.04
CA LEU A 112 -6.50 12.13 11.58
C LEU A 112 -6.82 10.77 12.20
N HIS A 113 -5.84 9.87 12.27
CA HIS A 113 -5.99 8.56 12.88
C HIS A 113 -6.50 8.65 14.34
N ILE A 114 -5.96 9.58 15.13
CA ILE A 114 -6.41 9.81 16.52
C ILE A 114 -7.88 10.21 16.59
N ARG A 115 -8.38 10.99 15.62
CA ARG A 115 -9.78 11.46 15.61
C ARG A 115 -10.77 10.40 15.14
N CYS A 116 -10.30 9.33 14.51
CA CYS A 116 -11.12 8.24 13.99
C CYS A 116 -11.22 7.03 14.95
N ARG A 117 -10.56 7.08 16.11
CA ARG A 117 -10.68 6.10 17.19
C ARG A 117 -11.77 6.49 18.17
#